data_AF-A0A151WY40-F1
#
_entry.id   AF-A0A151WY40-F1
#
_cell.length_a   1.000
_cell.length_b   1.000
_cell.length_c   1.000
_cell.angle_alpha   90.00
_cell.angle_beta   90.00
_cell.angle_gamma   90.00
#
_symmetry.space_group_name_H-M   'P 1'
#
loop_
_entity.id
_entity.type
_entity.pdbx_description
1 polymer ?
#
loop_
_entity_poly.entity_id
_entity_poly.type
_entity_poly.pdbx_seq_one_letter_code
_entity_poly.pdbx_strand_id
1 'polypeptide(L)'
;MPALTLYDDRSGNTYILEVSEEEFTKANKDMLFATRLLQKKLASQPQTVNEPVQTVHELEASTSSCDDNNIHTSTDNKTQQLSDVEEKGKRRSALEKMFEENTNIRKKMHEEAMARQDKLLDILSKVLQK
;
A
#
# COMPACT_ATOMS: atom_id res chain seq x y z
N MET A 1 -5.74 -3.19 27.62
CA MET A 1 -6.03 -2.55 26.31
C MET A 1 -4.74 -2.53 25.52
N PRO A 2 -4.67 -3.13 24.33
CA PRO A 2 -3.47 -3.09 23.51
C PRO A 2 -3.17 -1.67 22.99
N ALA A 3 -1.88 -1.37 22.84
CA ALA A 3 -1.40 -0.12 22.25
C ALA A 3 -1.13 -0.33 20.75
N LEU A 4 -1.86 0.41 19.91
CA LEU A 4 -1.70 0.40 18.47
C LEU A 4 -0.78 1.55 18.05
N THR A 5 0.30 1.23 17.32
CA THR A 5 1.22 2.22 16.77
C THR A 5 0.88 2.47 15.30
N LEU A 6 0.59 3.72 14.94
CA LEU A 6 0.24 4.12 13.59
C LEU A 6 1.17 5.24 13.10
N TYR A 7 1.79 5.02 11.95
CA TYR A 7 2.58 6.02 11.25
C TYR A 7 1.73 6.68 10.17
N ASP A 8 1.73 8.02 10.14
CA ASP A 8 1.07 8.79 9.09
C ASP A 8 2.10 9.46 8.18
N ASP A 9 2.25 8.94 6.97
CA ASP A 9 3.18 9.44 5.94
C ASP A 9 2.96 10.93 5.62
N ARG A 10 1.73 11.44 5.78
CA ARG A 10 1.40 12.83 5.43
C ARG A 10 1.91 13.82 6.46
N SER A 11 1.79 13.47 7.74
CA SER A 11 2.26 14.32 8.84
C SER A 11 3.66 13.97 9.30
N GLY A 12 4.18 12.79 8.94
CA GLY A 12 5.44 12.26 9.46
C GLY A 12 5.36 11.86 10.94
N ASN A 13 4.16 11.82 11.52
CA ASN A 13 3.97 11.56 12.94
C ASN A 13 3.67 10.09 13.22
N THR A 14 4.14 9.62 14.37
CA THR A 14 3.77 8.32 14.92
C THR A 14 2.80 8.52 16.09
N TYR A 15 1.64 7.88 16.01
CA TYR A 15 0.60 7.93 17.04
C TYR A 15 0.51 6.60 17.77
N ILE A 16 0.44 6.65 19.09
CA ILE A 16 0.22 5.48 19.95
C ILE A 16 -1.18 5.59 20.53
N LEU A 17 -2.06 4.66 20.14
CA LEU A 17 -3.47 4.66 20.54
C LEU A 17 -3.77 3.48 21.45
N GLU A 18 -4.32 3.75 22.62
CA GLU A 18 -4.97 2.71 23.43
C GLU A 18 -6.35 2.41 22.86
N VAL A 19 -6.53 1.16 22.43
CA VAL A 19 -7.74 0.69 21.73
C VAL A 19 -8.23 -0.62 22.35
N SER A 20 -9.45 -1.03 22.03
CA SER A 20 -9.93 -2.35 22.42
C SER A 20 -9.22 -3.45 21.62
N GLU A 21 -9.27 -4.69 22.09
CA GLU A 21 -8.66 -5.84 21.40
C GLU A 21 -9.30 -6.11 20.03
N GLU A 22 -10.62 -5.91 19.92
CA GLU A 22 -11.35 -5.99 18.65
C GLU A 22 -10.89 -4.91 17.66
N GLU A 23 -10.73 -3.66 18.13
CA GLU A 23 -10.26 -2.55 17.30
C GLU A 23 -8.80 -2.77 16.88
N PHE A 24 -7.94 -3.28 17.76
CA PHE A 24 -6.55 -3.59 17.47
C PHE A 24 -6.41 -4.64 16.36
N THR A 25 -7.10 -5.78 16.53
CA THR A 25 -7.04 -6.87 15.54
C THR A 25 -7.64 -6.46 14.20
N LYS A 26 -8.69 -5.62 14.21
CA LYS A 26 -9.29 -5.07 13.00
C LYS A 26 -8.37 -4.05 12.32
N ALA A 27 -7.79 -3.12 13.07
CA ALA A 27 -6.86 -2.12 12.55
C ALA A 27 -5.59 -2.74 11.97
N ASN A 28 -5.10 -3.82 12.58
CA ASN A 28 -3.93 -4.54 12.07
C ASN A 28 -4.19 -5.27 10.74
N LYS A 29 -5.45 -5.62 10.46
CA LYS A 29 -5.86 -6.27 9.20
C LYS A 29 -6.34 -5.29 8.13
N ASP A 30 -6.94 -4.18 8.56
CA ASP A 30 -7.64 -3.20 7.73
C ASP A 30 -7.05 -1.80 7.95
N MET A 31 -6.19 -1.41 7.02
CA MET A 31 -5.53 -0.11 7.04
C MET A 31 -6.52 1.07 7.01
N LEU A 32 -7.65 0.96 6.29
CA LEU A 32 -8.64 2.04 6.25
C LEU A 32 -9.32 2.21 7.61
N PHE A 33 -9.58 1.10 8.28
CA PHE A 33 -10.08 1.13 9.64
C PHE A 33 -9.08 1.80 10.60
N ALA A 34 -7.80 1.46 10.51
CA ALA A 34 -6.74 2.10 11.30
C ALA A 34 -6.70 3.63 11.09
N THR A 35 -6.75 4.09 9.84
CA THR A 35 -6.77 5.53 9.51
C THR A 35 -8.03 6.22 10.03
N ARG A 36 -9.20 5.60 9.88
CA ARG A 36 -10.46 6.16 10.40
C ARG A 36 -10.47 6.22 11.92
N LEU A 37 -9.90 5.21 12.58
CA LEU A 37 -9.76 5.16 14.03
C LEU A 37 -8.85 6.29 14.54
N LEU A 38 -7.71 6.51 13.88
CA LEU A 38 -6.82 7.63 14.15
C LEU A 38 -7.54 8.98 13.98
N GLN A 39 -8.20 9.20 12.84
CA GLN A 39 -8.95 10.43 12.58
C GLN A 39 -10.05 10.68 13.63
N LYS A 40 -10.79 9.63 14.02
CA LYS A 40 -11.80 9.73 15.07
C LYS A 40 -11.20 10.16 16.40
N LYS A 41 -10.03 9.62 16.78
CA LYS A 41 -9.33 10.00 18.02
C LYS A 41 -8.83 11.44 17.98
N LEU A 42 -8.24 11.86 16.86
CA LEU A 42 -7.80 13.24 16.65
C LEU A 42 -8.98 14.23 16.69
N ALA A 43 -10.11 13.89 16.07
CA ALA A 43 -11.31 14.72 16.06
C ALA A 43 -12.03 14.75 17.42
N SER A 44 -11.83 13.74 18.28
CA SER A 44 -12.45 13.66 19.60
C SER A 44 -11.64 14.34 20.71
N GLN A 45 -10.46 14.91 20.39
CA GLN A 45 -9.71 15.70 21.37
C GLN A 45 -10.18 17.17 21.40
N PRO A 46 -10.63 17.69 22.54
CA PRO A 46 -10.32 19.06 22.91
C PRO A 46 -8.82 19.15 23.23
N GLN A 47 -8.15 20.21 22.77
CA GLN A 47 -6.70 20.46 22.96
C GLN A 47 -6.17 19.98 24.32
N THR A 48 -5.27 18.99 24.31
CA THR A 48 -4.27 18.85 25.37
C THR A 48 -2.92 18.59 24.71
N VAL A 49 -2.18 19.70 24.57
CA VAL A 49 -0.74 19.72 24.31
C VAL A 49 -0.04 18.93 25.41
N ASN A 50 0.80 17.97 25.05
CA ASN A 50 1.84 17.44 25.93
C ASN A 50 3.07 17.07 25.08
N GLU A 51 3.96 18.05 24.91
CA GLU A 51 5.43 17.82 24.97
C GLU A 51 5.87 17.78 26.44
N PRO A 52 7.11 17.37 26.84
CA PRO A 52 8.33 17.07 26.07
C PRO A 52 8.88 15.64 26.35
N VAL A 53 9.96 15.13 25.75
CA VAL A 53 11.37 15.26 26.20
C VAL A 53 12.31 14.67 25.14
N GLN A 54 13.29 15.48 24.72
CA GLN A 54 14.50 15.09 23.99
C GLN A 54 15.52 14.44 24.95
N THR A 55 16.22 13.38 24.51
CA THR A 55 17.59 13.06 24.96
C THR A 55 18.30 12.11 23.96
N VAL A 56 19.11 12.76 23.11
CA VAL A 56 20.35 12.42 22.39
C VAL A 56 21.04 11.03 22.41
N HIS A 57 21.81 10.84 21.33
CA HIS A 57 22.84 9.83 20.94
C HIS A 57 22.32 8.71 20.02
N GLU A 58 22.84 8.42 18.83
CA GLU A 58 24.15 8.69 18.22
C GLU A 58 24.03 8.53 16.69
N LEU A 59 24.63 9.43 15.92
CA LEU A 59 24.94 9.19 14.51
C LEU A 59 26.07 8.18 14.45
N GLU A 60 25.90 7.07 13.72
CA GLU A 60 27.00 6.51 12.94
C GLU A 60 26.46 5.86 11.67
N ALA A 61 27.23 6.08 10.61
CA ALA A 61 26.90 5.79 9.24
C ALA A 61 27.24 4.35 8.85
N SER A 62 26.67 3.94 7.71
CA SER A 62 27.13 2.83 6.86
C SER A 62 26.70 1.44 7.38
N THR A 63 26.35 0.45 6.57
CA THR A 63 26.78 0.09 5.21
C THR A 63 25.69 -0.78 4.57
N SER A 64 25.73 -0.83 3.24
CA SER A 64 25.00 -1.75 2.39
C SER A 64 25.00 -3.21 2.87
N SER A 65 23.86 -3.88 2.74
CA SER A 65 23.85 -5.28 2.31
C SER A 65 22.56 -5.56 1.57
N CYS A 66 22.71 -5.96 0.32
CA CYS A 66 21.68 -6.43 -0.59
C CYS A 66 21.16 -7.79 -0.11
N ASP A 67 19.92 -7.85 0.37
CA ASP A 67 19.19 -9.11 0.51
C ASP A 67 18.07 -9.16 -0.53
N ASP A 68 18.46 -9.82 -1.62
CA ASP A 68 17.68 -10.25 -2.76
C ASP A 68 16.62 -11.27 -2.30
N ASN A 69 15.41 -10.79 -1.99
CA ASN A 69 14.29 -11.67 -1.68
C ASN A 69 13.41 -11.87 -2.92
N ASN A 70 13.88 -12.79 -3.75
CA ASN A 70 13.13 -13.60 -4.69
C ASN A 70 11.90 -14.22 -4.01
N ILE A 71 10.75 -13.53 -4.06
CA ILE A 71 9.45 -14.15 -3.78
C ILE A 71 8.86 -14.62 -5.11
N HIS A 72 9.28 -15.83 -5.50
CA HIS A 72 8.56 -16.64 -6.46
C HIS A 72 7.32 -17.23 -5.75
N THR A 73 6.23 -16.48 -5.68
CA THR A 73 4.92 -17.09 -5.37
C THR A 73 4.35 -17.66 -6.64
N SER A 74 4.84 -18.85 -7.01
CA SER A 74 4.06 -19.81 -7.80
C SER A 74 2.77 -20.08 -7.04
N THR A 75 1.69 -19.44 -7.45
CA THR A 75 0.34 -19.85 -7.04
C THR A 75 -0.46 -20.04 -8.32
N ASP A 76 -0.45 -21.28 -8.78
CA ASP A 76 -1.39 -21.80 -9.76
C ASP A 76 -2.82 -21.47 -9.33
N ASN A 77 -3.48 -20.54 -10.03
CA ASN A 77 -4.92 -20.33 -9.89
C ASN A 77 -5.56 -20.21 -11.27
N LYS A 78 -5.78 -21.40 -11.83
CA LYS A 78 -6.92 -21.82 -12.64
C LYS A 78 -8.00 -20.76 -12.85
N THR A 79 -8.13 -20.34 -14.10
CA THR A 79 -9.31 -19.76 -14.74
C THR A 79 -10.63 -20.36 -14.20
N GLN A 80 -11.39 -19.57 -13.45
CA GLN A 80 -12.84 -19.68 -13.27
C GLN A 80 -13.36 -18.24 -13.11
N GLN A 81 -13.73 -17.55 -14.20
CA GLN A 81 -15.11 -17.50 -14.70
C GLN A 81 -16.13 -17.23 -13.57
N LEU A 82 -16.34 -15.96 -13.25
CA LEU A 82 -17.53 -15.43 -12.57
C LEU A 82 -17.83 -14.09 -13.26
N SER A 83 -18.61 -14.14 -14.34
CA SER A 83 -20.07 -13.93 -14.37
C SER A 83 -20.39 -12.47 -14.68
N ASP A 84 -20.77 -12.25 -15.94
CA ASP A 84 -21.70 -11.19 -16.35
C ASP A 84 -22.83 -11.09 -15.32
N VAL A 85 -22.88 -10.00 -14.55
CA VAL A 85 -24.10 -9.56 -13.88
C VAL A 85 -24.13 -8.03 -13.85
N GLU A 86 -25.04 -7.53 -14.69
CA GLU A 86 -25.83 -6.31 -14.54
C GLU A 86 -25.16 -4.95 -14.73
N GLU A 87 -25.32 -4.47 -15.95
CA GLU A 87 -25.81 -3.14 -16.28
C GLU A 87 -26.87 -2.64 -15.26
N LYS A 88 -26.44 -1.85 -14.27
CA LYS A 88 -27.30 -0.86 -13.60
C LYS A 88 -26.52 0.42 -13.37
N GLY A 89 -26.77 1.39 -14.24
CA GLY A 89 -26.37 2.77 -14.05
C GLY A 89 -26.80 3.28 -12.67
N LYS A 90 -25.82 3.59 -11.82
CA LYS A 90 -25.98 4.46 -10.66
C LYS A 90 -24.64 5.12 -10.38
N ARG A 91 -24.69 6.44 -10.32
CA ARG A 91 -23.61 7.41 -10.08
C ARG A 91 -22.41 6.80 -9.33
N ARG A 92 -21.38 6.36 -10.09
CA ARG A 92 -20.08 5.96 -9.54
C ARG A 92 -19.55 7.09 -8.66
N SER A 93 -19.22 6.79 -7.42
CA SER A 93 -18.66 7.80 -6.50
C SER A 93 -17.28 8.25 -7.01
N ALA A 94 -16.88 9.48 -6.68
CA ALA A 94 -15.56 9.99 -7.07
C ALA A 94 -14.41 9.09 -6.60
N LEU A 95 -14.57 8.45 -5.44
CA LEU A 95 -13.58 7.53 -4.86
C LEU A 95 -13.42 6.25 -5.69
N GLU A 96 -14.53 5.68 -6.15
CA GLU A 96 -14.53 4.47 -6.99
C GLU A 96 -13.85 4.73 -8.34
N LYS A 97 -14.07 5.92 -8.92
CA LYS A 97 -13.38 6.34 -10.14
C LYS A 97 -11.86 6.44 -9.95
N MET A 98 -11.39 6.95 -8.81
CA MET A 98 -9.96 7.07 -8.53
C MET A 98 -9.26 5.71 -8.40
N PHE A 99 -9.93 4.72 -7.79
CA PHE A 99 -9.37 3.36 -7.71
C PHE A 99 -9.29 2.69 -9.07
N GLU A 100 -10.36 2.79 -9.86
CA GLU A 100 -10.41 2.29 -11.23
C GLU A 100 -9.36 2.96 -12.13
N GLU A 101 -9.13 4.27 -11.97
CA GLU A 101 -8.09 4.97 -12.72
C GLU A 101 -6.69 4.52 -12.29
N ASN A 102 -6.44 4.35 -10.99
CA ASN A 102 -5.13 3.89 -10.49
C ASN A 102 -4.79 2.47 -10.97
N THR A 103 -5.76 1.56 -10.96
CA THR A 103 -5.58 0.20 -11.47
C THR A 103 -5.32 0.20 -12.98
N ASN A 104 -6.04 1.03 -13.73
CA ASN A 104 -5.83 1.17 -15.18
C ASN A 104 -4.47 1.78 -15.52
N ILE A 105 -4.01 2.80 -14.80
CA ILE A 105 -2.68 3.39 -15.00
C ILE A 105 -1.60 2.33 -14.76
N ARG A 106 -1.68 1.60 -13.64
CA ARG A 106 -0.72 0.53 -13.34
C ARG A 106 -0.71 -0.55 -14.42
N LYS A 107 -1.89 -0.97 -14.89
CA LYS A 107 -2.03 -1.96 -15.97
C LYS A 107 -1.38 -1.47 -17.27
N LYS A 108 -1.67 -0.23 -17.67
CA LYS A 108 -1.10 0.37 -18.88
C LYS A 108 0.43 0.49 -18.80
N MET A 109 0.96 0.94 -17.66
CA MET A 109 2.40 1.01 -17.45
C MET A 109 3.07 -0.37 -17.51
N HIS A 110 2.43 -1.38 -16.92
CA HIS A 110 2.92 -2.75 -16.96
C HIS A 110 2.92 -3.32 -18.39
N GLU A 111 1.83 -3.13 -19.12
CA GLU A 111 1.69 -3.56 -20.51
C GLU A 111 2.74 -2.89 -21.42
N GLU A 112 2.98 -1.59 -21.25
CA GLU A 112 4.00 -0.87 -21.99
C GLU A 112 5.42 -1.38 -21.65
N ALA A 113 5.70 -1.68 -20.39
CA ALA A 113 6.98 -2.26 -19.99
C ALA A 113 7.21 -3.63 -20.65
N MET A 114 6.18 -4.48 -20.70
CA MET A 114 6.23 -5.79 -21.36
C MET A 114 6.49 -5.64 -22.86
N ALA A 115 5.76 -4.75 -23.54
CA ALA A 115 5.96 -4.50 -24.97
C ALA A 115 7.39 -3.99 -25.28
N ARG A 116 7.97 -3.17 -24.39
CA ARG A 116 9.36 -2.72 -24.52
C ARG A 116 10.36 -3.86 -24.32
N GLN A 117 10.12 -4.75 -23.35
CA GLN A 117 10.96 -5.93 -23.13
C GLN A 117 10.92 -6.91 -24.32
N ASP A 118 9.73 -7.19 -24.85
CA ASP A 118 9.57 -8.06 -26.03
C ASP A 118 10.32 -7.52 -27.24
N LYS A 119 10.27 -6.21 -27.46
CA LYS A 119 11.02 -5.56 -28.54
C LYS A 119 12.54 -5.71 -28.37
N LEU A 120 13.05 -5.66 -27.14
CA LEU A 120 14.47 -5.90 -26.87
C LEU A 120 14.84 -7.36 -27.17
N LEU A 121 14.00 -8.31 -26.76
CA LEU A 121 14.21 -9.72 -27.07
C LEU A 121 14.23 -9.99 -28.59
N ASP A 122 13.34 -9.36 -29.35
CA ASP A 122 13.34 -9.45 -30.82
C ASP A 122 14.64 -8.92 -31.44
N ILE A 123 15.14 -7.78 -30.94
CA ILE A 123 16.43 -7.23 -31.40
C ILE A 123 17.58 -8.17 -31.06
N LEU A 124 17.64 -8.68 -29.83
CA LEU A 124 18.68 -9.63 -29.42
C LEU A 124 18.66 -10.90 -30.26
N SER A 125 17.46 -11.44 -30.52
CA SER A 125 17.27 -12.60 -31.40
C SER A 125 17.83 -12.37 -32.80
N LYS A 126 17.55 -11.20 -33.39
CA LYS A 126 18.07 -10.81 -34.71
C LYS A 126 19.59 -10.63 -34.73
N VAL A 127 20.20 -10.19 -33.63
CA VAL A 127 21.66 -10.04 -33.52
C VAL A 127 22.35 -11.39 -33.36
N LEU A 128 21.74 -12.33 -32.62
CA LEU A 128 22.24 -13.69 -32.39
C LEU A 128 22.07 -14.63 -33.60
N GLN A 129 21.18 -14.33 -34.54
CA GLN A 129 20.98 -15.11 -35.78
C GLN A 129 21.91 -14.74 -36.94
N LYS A 130 23.01 -14.01 -36.68
CA LYS A 130 24.11 -13.80 -37.63
C LYS A 130 25.21 -14.84 -37.44
#